data_AF-A0A080ZJG0-F1
#
_entry.id   AF-A0A080ZJG0-F1
#
_cell.length_a   1.000
_cell.length_b   1.000
_cell.length_c   1.000
_cell.angle_alpha   90.00
_cell.angle_beta   90.00
_cell.angle_gamma   90.00
#
_symmetry.space_group_name_H-M   'P 1'
#
loop_
_entity.id
_entity.type
_entity.pdbx_description
1 polymer ?
#
loop_
_entity_poly.entity_id
_entity_poly.type
_entity_poly.pdbx_seq_one_letter_code
_entity_poly.pdbx_strand_id
1 'polypeptide(L)'
;MARFQFALAAMLALAANSANAFTVGSPSGIAAGTTGGAGGKTVYPTSNSELVNYLASNDPLVIVLNKTFDFRGTEGTTTETGCRPDYTRECMAKKNGYKSQDVIISGGSMANTGGCTGGTEVKITYDNAARKRMTVTGNKTIRGIGKSGVIKGKGLMLDGDNIILQNIHITELNPHVVWGGDAIFMQGKQATTPLNKIWLDHIKVSRVGRQMVVTNKAGVASMTISNSDFDGNTEYSATCDGHHYWTFLFYGKNTGVSMLNNYVHGTSGRSPKIGGNPNERVVVHVANNYWGNNTGHSFELGANGYVLAEGNYFDNTKQPLFAGSDGSLYAATNSDECSKYLGRSCAANTLVGSGSFQSRNGGNALKTIKGVSAVVNYKPDTSNTKSDPKQQQKPSKSNGSKKEEQQQQQQQQQQQQQQQQQQQQQQQQQQQQQKPSKSKGSKKKEQQQQQSSKTGGSDQQQIQQGQQWGGWMPYQGGSDPSFGSQSRRLAVDTRNLENEWKQTTGNFGVGKLD
;
A
#
# COMPACT_ATOMS: atom_id res chain seq x y z
N MET A 1 35.37 -30.59 -33.87
CA MET A 1 35.20 -29.13 -33.67
C MET A 1 33.74 -28.66 -33.70
N ALA A 2 32.86 -29.21 -34.53
CA ALA A 2 31.45 -28.78 -34.61
C ALA A 2 30.62 -28.95 -33.31
N ARG A 3 30.84 -30.01 -32.51
CA ARG A 3 30.10 -30.23 -31.26
C ARG A 3 30.43 -29.25 -30.13
N PHE A 4 31.63 -28.65 -30.14
CA PHE A 4 32.03 -27.63 -29.16
C PHE A 4 31.43 -26.24 -29.49
N GLN A 5 31.19 -25.95 -30.77
CA GLN A 5 30.57 -24.69 -31.20
C GLN A 5 29.07 -24.64 -30.89
N PHE A 6 28.36 -25.77 -30.96
CA PHE A 6 26.95 -25.84 -30.56
C PHE A 6 26.72 -25.68 -29.04
N ALA A 7 27.64 -26.20 -28.20
CA ALA A 7 27.56 -26.03 -26.75
C ALA A 7 27.85 -24.58 -26.31
N LEU A 8 28.77 -23.90 -26.99
CA LEU A 8 29.10 -22.49 -26.72
C LEU A 8 27.97 -21.54 -27.17
N ALA A 9 27.35 -21.81 -28.32
CA ALA A 9 26.19 -21.05 -28.80
C ALA A 9 24.95 -21.24 -27.91
N ALA A 10 24.71 -22.45 -27.39
CA ALA A 10 23.62 -22.71 -26.45
C ALA A 10 23.85 -22.03 -25.08
N MET A 11 25.10 -21.97 -24.59
CA MET A 11 25.43 -21.21 -23.36
C MET A 11 25.31 -19.70 -23.53
N LEU A 12 25.72 -19.13 -24.68
CA LEU A 12 25.49 -17.71 -24.95
C LEU A 12 24.01 -17.36 -25.12
N ALA A 13 23.20 -18.25 -25.71
CA ALA A 13 21.75 -18.06 -25.82
C ALA A 13 21.02 -18.15 -24.47
N LEU A 14 21.46 -19.04 -23.56
CA LEU A 14 20.93 -19.13 -22.19
C LEU A 14 21.33 -17.93 -21.33
N ALA A 15 22.54 -17.40 -21.52
CA ALA A 15 23.01 -16.17 -20.85
C ALA A 15 22.32 -14.91 -21.39
N ALA A 16 22.01 -14.85 -22.69
CA ALA A 16 21.27 -13.73 -23.29
C ALA A 16 19.78 -13.71 -22.88
N ASN A 17 19.15 -14.87 -22.68
CA ASN A 17 17.77 -14.95 -22.17
C ASN A 17 17.63 -14.59 -20.69
N SER A 18 18.72 -14.66 -19.91
CA SER A 18 18.72 -14.27 -18.48
C SER A 18 19.04 -12.79 -18.27
N ALA A 19 19.64 -12.11 -19.25
CA ALA A 19 19.91 -10.67 -19.21
C ALA A 19 18.65 -9.79 -19.41
N ASN A 20 17.62 -10.30 -20.09
CA ASN A 20 16.38 -9.54 -20.36
C ASN A 20 15.41 -9.48 -19.15
N ALA A 21 15.58 -10.32 -18.13
CA ALA A 21 14.65 -10.41 -16.99
C ALA A 21 14.95 -9.46 -15.82
N PHE A 22 16.04 -8.68 -15.90
CA PHE A 22 16.51 -7.81 -14.81
C PHE A 22 16.65 -6.33 -15.24
N THR A 23 15.75 -5.83 -16.07
CA THR A 23 15.70 -4.41 -16.42
C THR A 23 14.89 -3.62 -15.37
N VAL A 24 15.49 -2.57 -14.82
CA VAL A 24 14.87 -1.69 -13.81
C VAL A 24 13.88 -0.71 -14.46
N GLY A 25 13.92 -0.53 -15.79
CA GLY A 25 13.11 0.46 -16.49
C GLY A 25 13.52 1.89 -16.15
N SER A 26 12.69 2.87 -16.54
CA SER A 26 12.92 4.29 -16.28
C SER A 26 11.67 4.93 -15.67
N PRO A 27 11.80 5.73 -14.59
CA PRO A 27 10.67 6.43 -14.00
C PRO A 27 10.10 7.49 -14.95
N SER A 28 8.78 7.63 -14.93
CA SER A 28 8.05 8.78 -15.46
C SER A 28 7.72 9.79 -14.36
N GLY A 29 7.10 10.92 -14.72
CA GLY A 29 6.63 11.91 -13.76
C GLY A 29 7.76 12.68 -13.06
N ILE A 30 7.50 13.17 -11.85
CA ILE A 30 8.40 14.10 -11.15
C ILE A 30 9.78 13.48 -10.83
N ALA A 31 9.87 12.16 -10.65
CA ALA A 31 11.16 11.48 -10.42
C ALA A 31 11.83 10.95 -11.71
N ALA A 32 11.44 11.42 -12.89
CA ALA A 32 12.11 11.08 -14.15
C ALA A 32 13.63 11.29 -14.06
N GLY A 33 14.41 10.31 -14.56
CA GLY A 33 15.87 10.31 -14.48
C GLY A 33 16.47 9.79 -13.16
N THR A 34 15.68 9.17 -12.28
CA THR A 34 16.21 8.37 -11.17
C THR A 34 16.93 7.14 -11.70
N THR A 35 18.15 6.88 -11.21
CA THR A 35 18.99 5.75 -11.64
C THR A 35 19.27 4.74 -10.53
N GLY A 36 18.98 5.10 -9.28
CA GLY A 36 19.19 4.23 -8.13
C GLY A 36 20.66 3.84 -7.96
N GLY A 37 20.92 2.55 -7.81
CA GLY A 37 22.26 1.98 -7.70
C GLY A 37 22.94 1.64 -9.04
N ALA A 38 22.45 2.17 -10.18
CA ALA A 38 23.04 1.89 -11.49
C ALA A 38 24.55 2.19 -11.52
N GLY A 39 25.33 1.29 -12.14
CA GLY A 39 26.80 1.33 -12.13
C GLY A 39 27.44 0.80 -10.85
N GLY A 40 26.65 0.54 -9.80
CA GLY A 40 27.08 -0.08 -8.55
C GLY A 40 27.11 -1.60 -8.60
N LYS A 41 27.62 -2.22 -7.52
CA LYS A 41 27.66 -3.69 -7.40
C LYS A 41 26.26 -4.25 -7.17
N THR A 42 25.95 -5.36 -7.84
CA THR A 42 24.76 -6.16 -7.54
C THR A 42 25.04 -7.12 -6.39
N VAL A 43 24.21 -7.11 -5.35
CA VAL A 43 24.35 -7.91 -4.13
C VAL A 43 23.05 -8.65 -3.82
N TYR A 44 23.19 -9.83 -3.20
CA TYR A 44 22.08 -10.74 -2.87
C TYR A 44 22.15 -11.06 -1.37
N PRO A 45 21.48 -10.27 -0.51
CA PRO A 45 21.52 -10.54 0.92
C PRO A 45 20.98 -11.94 1.24
N THR A 46 21.70 -12.63 2.12
CA THR A 46 21.38 -13.98 2.61
C THR A 46 20.86 -13.97 4.04
N SER A 47 20.90 -12.83 4.74
CA SER A 47 20.36 -12.67 6.08
C SER A 47 19.73 -11.29 6.28
N ASN A 48 18.91 -11.14 7.33
CA ASN A 48 18.35 -9.84 7.73
C ASN A 48 19.47 -8.81 8.00
N SER A 49 20.56 -9.23 8.63
CA SER A 49 21.71 -8.36 8.93
C SER A 49 22.41 -7.89 7.66
N GLU A 50 22.63 -8.78 6.68
CA GLU A 50 23.21 -8.39 5.39
C GLU A 50 22.31 -7.41 4.64
N LEU A 51 20.99 -7.63 4.64
CA LEU A 51 20.03 -6.69 4.05
C LEU A 51 20.17 -5.31 4.70
N VAL A 52 20.10 -5.23 6.03
CA VAL A 52 20.25 -3.96 6.77
C VAL A 52 21.57 -3.28 6.44
N ASN A 53 22.67 -4.03 6.39
CA ASN A 53 23.99 -3.48 6.08
C ASN A 53 24.10 -2.96 4.65
N TYR A 54 23.57 -3.67 3.66
CA TYR A 54 23.58 -3.21 2.27
C TYR A 54 22.70 -1.97 2.07
N LEU A 55 21.53 -1.90 2.73
CA LEU A 55 20.67 -0.72 2.68
C LEU A 55 21.36 0.53 3.23
N ALA A 56 22.12 0.37 4.31
CA ALA A 56 22.82 1.45 4.99
C ALA A 56 24.21 1.79 4.41
N SER A 57 24.76 0.97 3.50
CA SER A 57 26.08 1.20 2.90
C SER A 57 26.14 2.53 2.14
N ASN A 58 27.29 3.20 2.12
CA ASN A 58 27.48 4.40 1.30
C ASN A 58 27.73 4.09 -0.18
N ASP A 59 28.03 2.83 -0.53
CA ASP A 59 28.29 2.43 -1.90
C ASP A 59 27.01 2.44 -2.74
N PRO A 60 27.07 2.81 -4.04
CA PRO A 60 25.98 2.54 -4.96
C PRO A 60 25.76 1.03 -5.08
N LEU A 61 24.54 0.56 -4.82
CA LEU A 61 24.23 -0.88 -4.81
C LEU A 61 22.90 -1.19 -5.49
N VAL A 62 22.89 -2.30 -6.22
CA VAL A 62 21.68 -2.99 -6.65
C VAL A 62 21.46 -4.20 -5.74
N ILE A 63 20.52 -4.09 -4.81
CA ILE A 63 20.22 -5.06 -3.78
C ILE A 63 19.03 -5.92 -4.24
N VAL A 64 19.28 -7.20 -4.46
CA VAL A 64 18.30 -8.11 -5.06
C VAL A 64 17.68 -9.01 -4.00
N LEU A 65 16.36 -8.90 -3.82
CA LEU A 65 15.60 -9.71 -2.86
C LEU A 65 15.01 -10.93 -3.56
N ASN A 66 15.62 -12.09 -3.35
CA ASN A 66 15.18 -13.37 -3.92
C ASN A 66 14.45 -14.26 -2.91
N LYS A 67 14.12 -13.73 -1.72
CA LYS A 67 13.44 -14.44 -0.64
C LYS A 67 12.76 -13.47 0.33
N THR A 68 11.96 -14.04 1.22
CA THR A 68 11.38 -13.30 2.35
C THR A 68 12.44 -13.02 3.42
N PHE A 69 12.51 -11.76 3.86
CA PHE A 69 13.22 -11.30 5.04
C PHE A 69 12.20 -10.99 6.13
N ASP A 70 12.04 -11.91 7.09
CA ASP A 70 11.09 -11.77 8.19
C ASP A 70 11.80 -11.24 9.43
N PHE A 71 11.43 -10.03 9.85
CA PHE A 71 11.96 -9.36 11.03
C PHE A 71 11.07 -9.52 12.27
N ARG A 72 9.93 -10.20 12.17
CA ARG A 72 9.08 -10.43 13.35
C ARG A 72 9.82 -11.26 14.38
N GLY A 73 9.70 -10.88 15.64
CA GLY A 73 10.36 -11.51 16.78
C GLY A 73 11.85 -11.17 16.92
N THR A 74 12.50 -10.53 15.94
CA THR A 74 13.95 -10.30 15.99
C THR A 74 14.36 -9.23 17.00
N GLU A 75 13.42 -8.40 17.45
CA GLU A 75 13.66 -7.33 18.44
C GLU A 75 12.76 -7.46 19.68
N GLY A 76 12.15 -8.64 19.87
CA GLY A 76 11.21 -8.90 20.95
C GLY A 76 9.92 -8.09 20.86
N THR A 77 9.13 -8.17 21.93
CA THR A 77 7.81 -7.53 22.03
C THR A 77 7.75 -6.59 23.22
N THR A 78 6.99 -5.50 23.10
CA THR A 78 6.65 -4.62 24.22
C THR A 78 5.18 -4.84 24.60
N THR A 79 4.90 -4.85 25.91
CA THR A 79 3.54 -4.85 26.44
C THR A 79 3.36 -3.68 27.39
N GLU A 80 2.42 -2.80 27.09
CA GLU A 80 2.23 -1.56 27.82
C GLU A 80 0.77 -1.07 27.76
N THR A 81 0.48 0.00 28.49
CA THR A 81 -0.81 0.69 28.39
C THR A 81 -0.86 1.46 27.07
N GLY A 82 -1.81 1.08 26.23
CA GLY A 82 -2.22 1.79 25.03
C GLY A 82 -3.56 2.49 25.23
N CYS A 83 -4.11 2.95 24.11
CA CYS A 83 -5.36 3.66 24.04
C CYS A 83 -6.34 2.96 23.11
N ARG A 84 -7.58 2.85 23.54
CA ARG A 84 -8.73 2.49 22.72
C ARG A 84 -9.61 3.72 22.47
N PRO A 85 -9.56 4.34 21.28
CA PRO A 85 -10.31 5.55 20.95
C PRO A 85 -11.83 5.36 20.97
N ASP A 86 -12.59 6.43 21.15
CA ASP A 86 -14.06 6.41 21.11
C ASP A 86 -14.64 5.80 19.84
N TYR A 87 -14.20 6.27 18.67
CA TYR A 87 -14.63 5.78 17.36
C TYR A 87 -14.36 4.27 17.19
N THR A 88 -13.29 3.76 17.82
CA THR A 88 -13.01 2.31 17.80
C THR A 88 -13.96 1.54 18.71
N ARG A 89 -14.30 2.07 19.90
CA ARG A 89 -15.29 1.45 20.79
C ARG A 89 -16.67 1.42 20.13
N GLU A 90 -17.05 2.51 19.47
CA GLU A 90 -18.29 2.60 18.70
C GLU A 90 -18.32 1.61 17.55
N CYS A 91 -17.22 1.47 16.80
CA CYS A 91 -17.18 0.52 15.69
C CYS A 91 -17.15 -0.94 16.15
N MET A 92 -16.46 -1.26 17.26
CA MET A 92 -16.48 -2.60 17.87
C MET A 92 -17.88 -2.99 18.35
N ALA A 93 -18.66 -2.03 18.86
CA ALA A 93 -20.03 -2.27 19.32
C ALA A 93 -20.95 -2.81 18.20
N LYS A 94 -20.60 -2.58 16.93
CA LYS A 94 -21.34 -3.09 15.76
C LYS A 94 -21.24 -4.61 15.58
N LYS A 95 -20.22 -5.28 16.15
CA LYS A 95 -20.03 -6.74 16.09
C LYS A 95 -20.12 -7.32 14.67
N ASN A 96 -19.54 -6.64 13.69
CA ASN A 96 -19.65 -6.97 12.26
C ASN A 96 -18.54 -7.92 11.75
N GLY A 97 -17.79 -8.57 12.64
CA GLY A 97 -16.76 -9.56 12.29
C GLY A 97 -15.35 -9.00 12.08
N TYR A 98 -15.17 -7.67 12.10
CA TYR A 98 -13.85 -7.03 12.02
C TYR A 98 -13.36 -6.57 13.40
N LYS A 99 -12.03 -6.48 13.55
CA LYS A 99 -11.38 -5.97 14.76
C LYS A 99 -11.02 -4.50 14.58
N SER A 100 -10.92 -3.77 15.69
CA SER A 100 -10.41 -2.40 15.70
C SER A 100 -8.89 -2.38 15.82
N GLN A 101 -8.28 -1.25 15.45
CA GLN A 101 -6.91 -0.95 15.89
C GLN A 101 -6.94 -0.26 17.25
N ASP A 102 -6.07 -0.68 18.17
CA ASP A 102 -5.73 0.13 19.34
C ASP A 102 -4.60 1.10 18.99
N VAL A 103 -4.21 1.98 19.91
CA VAL A 103 -3.22 3.05 19.65
C VAL A 103 -2.10 2.96 20.68
N ILE A 104 -0.84 2.90 20.22
CA ILE A 104 0.31 3.08 21.10
C ILE A 104 0.35 4.56 21.53
N ILE A 105 0.41 4.81 22.85
CA ILE A 105 0.47 6.17 23.40
C ILE A 105 1.82 6.80 23.04
N SER A 106 1.79 8.03 22.54
CA SER A 106 2.97 8.80 22.14
C SER A 106 2.83 10.25 22.60
N GLY A 107 3.93 10.88 23.02
CA GLY A 107 3.89 12.28 23.47
C GLY A 107 3.40 12.48 24.92
N GLY A 108 3.56 11.45 25.76
CA GLY A 108 3.43 11.54 27.23
C GLY A 108 2.01 11.33 27.78
N SER A 109 0.95 11.45 26.97
CA SER A 109 -0.43 11.17 27.41
C SER A 109 -1.35 10.78 26.25
N MET A 110 -2.50 10.19 26.58
CA MET A 110 -3.57 9.90 25.61
C MET A 110 -4.09 11.15 24.92
N ALA A 111 -4.27 12.25 25.66
CA ALA A 111 -4.77 13.52 25.13
C ALA A 111 -3.87 14.11 24.01
N ASN A 112 -2.58 13.81 24.05
CA ASN A 112 -1.60 14.29 23.07
C ASN A 112 -1.28 13.26 21.97
N THR A 113 -1.83 12.05 22.07
CA THR A 113 -1.55 10.97 21.12
C THR A 113 -2.47 11.08 19.91
N GLY A 114 -1.89 11.33 18.74
CA GLY A 114 -2.63 11.30 17.47
C GLY A 114 -3.31 9.93 17.27
N GLY A 115 -4.61 9.96 17.00
CA GLY A 115 -5.45 8.75 16.86
C GLY A 115 -6.14 8.29 18.15
N CYS A 116 -5.84 8.88 19.31
CA CYS A 116 -6.40 8.51 20.63
C CYS A 116 -7.54 9.44 21.11
N THR A 117 -8.44 9.83 20.22
CA THR A 117 -9.60 10.65 20.59
C THR A 117 -10.48 9.95 21.62
N GLY A 118 -10.86 10.67 22.69
CA GLY A 118 -11.80 10.15 23.70
C GLY A 118 -11.38 8.79 24.27
N GLY A 119 -10.07 8.55 24.33
CA GLY A 119 -9.49 7.23 24.56
C GLY A 119 -9.69 6.68 25.97
N THR A 120 -9.78 5.35 26.07
CA THR A 120 -9.70 4.60 27.33
C THR A 120 -8.44 3.73 27.34
N GLU A 121 -7.89 3.47 28.53
CA GLU A 121 -6.74 2.57 28.66
C GLU A 121 -7.06 1.15 28.20
N VAL A 122 -6.10 0.54 27.51
CA VAL A 122 -6.12 -0.88 27.16
C VAL A 122 -4.71 -1.44 27.16
N LYS A 123 -4.53 -2.68 27.60
CA LYS A 123 -3.22 -3.34 27.51
C LYS A 123 -2.97 -3.80 26.08
N ILE A 124 -1.89 -3.34 25.48
CA ILE A 124 -1.48 -3.70 24.11
C ILE A 124 -0.15 -4.44 24.13
N THR A 125 0.05 -5.33 23.16
CA THR A 125 1.34 -6.00 22.91
C THR A 125 1.68 -5.86 21.44
N TYR A 126 2.91 -5.46 21.11
CA TYR A 126 3.35 -5.28 19.73
C TYR A 126 4.81 -5.69 19.54
N ASP A 127 5.18 -5.99 18.30
CA ASP A 127 6.54 -6.34 17.89
C ASP A 127 7.41 -5.08 17.74
N ASN A 128 8.58 -5.08 18.37
CA ASN A 128 9.47 -3.91 18.35
C ASN A 128 10.16 -3.71 16.99
N ALA A 129 10.29 -4.75 16.16
CA ALA A 129 10.96 -4.64 14.88
C ALA A 129 10.24 -3.65 13.96
N ALA A 130 8.91 -3.63 13.94
CA ALA A 130 8.12 -2.73 13.10
C ALA A 130 8.19 -1.25 13.56
N ARG A 131 8.57 -1.00 14.81
CA ARG A 131 8.74 0.34 15.37
C ARG A 131 10.04 1.00 14.95
N LYS A 132 11.06 0.22 14.59
CA LYS A 132 12.35 0.72 14.09
C LYS A 132 12.46 0.44 12.60
N ARG A 133 12.52 1.47 11.76
CA ARG A 133 12.66 1.28 10.31
C ARG A 133 14.11 0.98 9.93
N MET A 134 14.33 0.27 8.83
CA MET A 134 15.67 0.10 8.25
C MET A 134 16.04 1.35 7.45
N THR A 135 17.21 1.92 7.70
CA THR A 135 17.70 3.08 6.95
C THR A 135 18.19 2.67 5.56
N VAL A 136 17.75 3.40 4.54
CA VAL A 136 18.22 3.27 3.15
C VAL A 136 18.91 4.57 2.77
N THR A 137 20.22 4.50 2.54
CA THR A 137 21.02 5.63 2.07
C THR A 137 20.84 5.84 0.57
N GLY A 138 21.50 6.88 0.02
CA GLY A 138 21.35 7.23 -1.40
C GLY A 138 21.99 6.22 -2.35
N ASN A 139 21.63 6.35 -3.63
CA ASN A 139 22.14 5.52 -4.75
C ASN A 139 21.88 4.03 -4.55
N LYS A 140 20.63 3.67 -4.25
CA LYS A 140 20.20 2.29 -4.02
C LYS A 140 19.13 1.89 -5.02
N THR A 141 19.25 0.69 -5.55
CA THR A 141 18.13 -0.01 -6.20
C THR A 141 17.84 -1.25 -5.37
N ILE A 142 16.65 -1.33 -4.77
CA ILE A 142 16.18 -2.53 -4.08
C ILE A 142 15.12 -3.18 -4.95
N ARG A 143 15.40 -4.39 -5.46
CA ARG A 143 14.54 -5.07 -6.42
C ARG A 143 14.22 -6.50 -6.01
N GLY A 144 12.95 -6.87 -5.99
CA GLY A 144 12.55 -8.27 -5.81
C GLY A 144 12.56 -9.08 -7.10
N ILE A 145 12.76 -10.39 -6.97
CA ILE A 145 12.61 -11.36 -8.07
C ILE A 145 11.26 -12.04 -7.94
N GLY A 146 10.43 -11.98 -8.99
CA GLY A 146 9.11 -12.58 -9.00
C GLY A 146 8.27 -12.11 -7.80
N LYS A 147 7.68 -13.07 -7.08
CA LYS A 147 6.98 -12.85 -5.80
C LYS A 147 7.82 -13.22 -4.57
N SER A 148 9.14 -13.27 -4.69
CA SER A 148 10.01 -13.70 -3.60
C SER A 148 10.51 -12.53 -2.74
N GLY A 149 10.63 -11.32 -3.30
CA GLY A 149 11.16 -10.15 -2.60
C GLY A 149 10.20 -9.57 -1.57
N VAL A 150 10.15 -10.17 -0.38
CA VAL A 150 9.22 -9.76 0.70
C VAL A 150 10.00 -9.30 1.93
N ILE A 151 9.58 -8.19 2.53
CA ILE A 151 10.05 -7.70 3.84
C ILE A 151 8.86 -7.78 4.80
N LYS A 152 8.97 -8.62 5.84
CA LYS A 152 7.92 -8.77 6.86
C LYS A 152 8.34 -8.16 8.19
N GLY A 153 7.40 -7.49 8.86
CA GLY A 153 7.61 -7.01 10.24
C GLY A 153 8.47 -5.77 10.39
N LYS A 154 8.94 -5.14 9.31
CA LYS A 154 9.80 -3.95 9.38
C LYS A 154 9.66 -3.07 8.15
N GLY A 155 9.62 -1.75 8.37
CA GLY A 155 9.53 -0.75 7.31
C GLY A 155 10.88 -0.16 6.92
N LEU A 156 10.85 0.76 5.96
CA LEU A 156 12.00 1.47 5.40
C LEU A 156 11.95 2.96 5.75
N MET A 157 13.09 3.50 6.16
CA MET A 157 13.37 4.94 6.24
C MET A 157 14.27 5.27 5.05
N LEU A 158 13.73 5.97 4.06
CA LEU A 158 14.57 6.47 2.96
C LEU A 158 15.22 7.77 3.43
N ASP A 159 16.55 7.77 3.50
CA ASP A 159 17.37 8.86 4.06
C ASP A 159 18.50 9.25 3.11
N GLY A 160 18.22 9.20 1.81
CA GLY A 160 19.14 9.58 0.75
C GLY A 160 18.43 9.90 -0.55
N ASP A 161 19.17 10.49 -1.49
CA ASP A 161 18.69 10.79 -2.84
C ASP A 161 18.93 9.60 -3.77
N ASN A 162 18.23 9.56 -4.91
CA ASN A 162 18.44 8.58 -5.97
C ASN A 162 18.23 7.13 -5.49
N ILE A 163 16.99 6.82 -5.10
CA ILE A 163 16.60 5.50 -4.58
C ILE A 163 15.47 4.93 -5.44
N ILE A 164 15.61 3.67 -5.82
CA ILE A 164 14.58 2.86 -6.49
C ILE A 164 14.17 1.72 -5.56
N LEU A 165 12.88 1.64 -5.23
CA LEU A 165 12.26 0.44 -4.65
C LEU A 165 11.39 -0.19 -5.72
N GLN A 166 11.66 -1.44 -6.10
CA GLN A 166 10.97 -2.07 -7.22
C GLN A 166 10.59 -3.53 -6.96
N ASN A 167 9.35 -3.90 -7.28
CA ASN A 167 8.89 -5.29 -7.19
C ASN A 167 9.14 -5.95 -5.82
N ILE A 168 8.86 -5.22 -4.73
CA ILE A 168 8.97 -5.75 -3.37
C ILE A 168 7.64 -5.66 -2.65
N HIS A 169 7.42 -6.56 -1.69
CA HIS A 169 6.25 -6.55 -0.81
C HIS A 169 6.66 -6.23 0.63
N ILE A 170 6.11 -5.15 1.20
CA ILE A 170 6.30 -4.78 2.61
C ILE A 170 5.01 -5.07 3.38
N THR A 171 5.06 -5.92 4.41
CA THR A 171 3.85 -6.36 5.11
C THR A 171 4.05 -6.85 6.55
N GLU A 172 2.96 -7.04 7.30
CA GLU A 172 2.95 -7.55 8.69
C GLU A 172 3.61 -6.61 9.71
N LEU A 173 3.37 -5.30 9.61
CA LEU A 173 3.95 -4.31 10.54
C LEU A 173 2.94 -3.96 11.65
N ASN A 174 2.72 -4.86 12.62
CA ASN A 174 1.78 -4.65 13.74
C ASN A 174 0.41 -4.10 13.29
N PRO A 175 -0.34 -4.82 12.42
CA PRO A 175 -1.58 -4.30 11.82
C PRO A 175 -2.65 -3.92 12.85
N HIS A 176 -2.61 -4.49 14.06
CA HIS A 176 -3.58 -4.27 15.12
C HIS A 176 -3.38 -2.99 15.94
N VAL A 177 -2.27 -2.26 15.75
CA VAL A 177 -2.02 -1.03 16.51
C VAL A 177 -1.57 0.15 15.64
N VAL A 178 -2.26 1.28 15.79
CA VAL A 178 -1.81 2.57 15.27
C VAL A 178 -0.50 2.95 15.95
N TRP A 179 0.41 3.54 15.17
CA TRP A 179 1.83 3.73 15.49
C TRP A 179 2.65 2.42 15.56
N GLY A 180 2.06 1.27 15.28
CA GLY A 180 2.77 -0.02 15.26
C GLY A 180 3.90 -0.13 14.22
N GLY A 181 3.82 0.64 13.15
CA GLY A 181 4.84 0.74 12.10
C GLY A 181 4.31 1.43 10.84
N ASP A 182 5.18 2.13 10.12
CA ASP A 182 4.90 2.60 8.76
C ASP A 182 5.79 1.83 7.78
N ALA A 183 5.29 1.49 6.59
CA ALA A 183 6.04 0.72 5.61
C ALA A 183 7.16 1.53 4.95
N ILE A 184 6.87 2.73 4.43
CA ILE A 184 7.87 3.59 3.77
C ILE A 184 7.76 4.99 4.35
N PHE A 185 8.85 5.47 4.95
CA PHE A 185 8.93 6.78 5.58
C PHE A 185 10.05 7.62 4.99
N MET A 186 9.76 8.90 4.75
CA MET A 186 10.70 9.92 4.28
C MET A 186 10.51 11.20 5.09
N GLN A 187 11.59 11.86 5.51
CA GLN A 187 11.52 13.18 6.16
C GLN A 187 12.45 14.23 5.58
N GLY A 188 13.20 13.89 4.53
CA GLY A 188 14.34 14.66 4.06
C GLY A 188 15.62 14.35 4.84
N LYS A 189 16.77 14.62 4.21
CA LYS A 189 18.09 14.45 4.81
C LYS A 189 18.19 15.34 6.04
N GLN A 190 18.53 14.73 7.18
CA GLN A 190 18.57 15.40 8.49
C GLN A 190 17.27 16.17 8.82
N ALA A 191 16.15 15.78 8.21
CA ALA A 191 14.86 16.47 8.32
C ALA A 191 14.81 17.95 7.88
N THR A 192 15.85 18.47 7.22
CA THR A 192 15.97 19.88 6.82
C THR A 192 16.00 20.08 5.31
N THR A 193 16.53 19.10 4.57
CA THR A 193 16.66 19.15 3.12
C THR A 193 15.77 18.10 2.47
N PRO A 194 14.86 18.44 1.54
CA PRO A 194 14.02 17.46 0.87
C PRO A 194 14.84 16.40 0.13
N LEU A 195 14.36 15.15 0.11
CA LEU A 195 14.93 14.10 -0.73
C LEU A 195 14.64 14.36 -2.22
N ASN A 196 15.44 13.78 -3.10
CA ASN A 196 15.29 13.88 -4.55
C ASN A 196 15.45 12.51 -5.21
N LYS A 197 14.77 12.33 -6.36
CA LYS A 197 14.89 11.15 -7.22
C LYS A 197 14.53 9.86 -6.48
N ILE A 198 13.30 9.79 -5.98
CA ILE A 198 12.75 8.60 -5.35
C ILE A 198 11.75 7.93 -6.29
N TRP A 199 11.95 6.66 -6.60
CA TRP A 199 11.04 5.89 -7.43
C TRP A 199 10.57 4.64 -6.70
N LEU A 200 9.26 4.55 -6.49
CA LEU A 200 8.58 3.39 -5.92
C LEU A 200 7.77 2.74 -7.04
N ASP A 201 8.12 1.53 -7.46
CA ASP A 201 7.54 0.93 -8.66
C ASP A 201 7.19 -0.55 -8.47
N HIS A 202 6.01 -0.97 -8.91
CA HIS A 202 5.56 -2.36 -8.74
C HIS A 202 5.67 -2.87 -7.29
N ILE A 203 5.61 -2.00 -6.29
CA ILE A 203 5.65 -2.43 -4.89
C ILE A 203 4.26 -2.88 -4.46
N LYS A 204 4.22 -3.81 -3.50
CA LYS A 204 3.00 -4.08 -2.73
C LYS A 204 3.19 -3.64 -1.29
N VAL A 205 2.18 -3.01 -0.70
CA VAL A 205 2.13 -2.74 0.74
C VAL A 205 0.80 -3.22 1.29
N SER A 206 0.84 -4.02 2.37
CA SER A 206 -0.38 -4.55 3.01
C SER A 206 -0.19 -4.82 4.49
N ARG A 207 -1.27 -4.82 5.28
CA ARG A 207 -1.27 -5.21 6.71
C ARG A 207 -0.19 -4.49 7.53
N VAL A 208 -0.29 -3.15 7.54
CA VAL A 208 0.58 -2.26 8.31
C VAL A 208 -0.23 -1.58 9.42
N GLY A 209 0.40 -1.26 10.55
CA GLY A 209 -0.29 -0.63 11.68
C GLY A 209 -0.68 0.82 11.39
N ARG A 210 0.10 1.53 10.58
CA ARG A 210 -0.19 2.92 10.19
C ARG A 210 0.13 3.19 8.72
N GLN A 211 0.96 4.17 8.38
CA GLN A 211 1.08 4.69 7.01
C GLN A 211 1.71 3.65 6.07
N MET A 212 1.15 3.48 4.87
CA MET A 212 1.82 2.72 3.81
C MET A 212 2.99 3.54 3.24
N VAL A 213 2.76 4.82 2.93
CA VAL A 213 3.81 5.77 2.53
C VAL A 213 3.60 7.09 3.24
N VAL A 214 4.67 7.63 3.82
CA VAL A 214 4.62 8.91 4.52
C VAL A 214 5.83 9.79 4.19
N THR A 215 5.56 11.07 3.94
CA THR A 215 6.55 12.14 3.84
C THR A 215 6.30 13.13 4.98
N ASN A 216 7.36 13.71 5.54
CA ASN A 216 7.25 14.65 6.65
C ASN A 216 8.38 15.70 6.64
N LYS A 217 8.30 16.70 7.52
CA LYS A 217 9.36 17.69 7.79
C LYS A 217 9.87 18.42 6.54
N ALA A 218 11.05 18.10 6.02
CA ALA A 218 11.53 18.72 4.78
C ALA A 218 10.85 18.15 3.53
N GLY A 219 10.41 16.88 3.58
CA GLY A 219 9.67 16.23 2.51
C GLY A 219 10.56 15.56 1.46
N VAL A 220 10.00 15.39 0.27
CA VAL A 220 10.65 14.80 -0.90
C VAL A 220 10.30 15.63 -2.14
N ALA A 221 11.27 16.36 -2.68
CA ALA A 221 11.05 17.26 -3.80
C ALA A 221 10.70 16.52 -5.10
N SER A 222 11.18 15.27 -5.26
CA SER A 222 10.88 14.45 -6.44
C SER A 222 10.68 12.98 -6.12
N MET A 223 9.41 12.56 -6.09
CA MET A 223 8.99 11.17 -5.97
C MET A 223 8.02 10.77 -7.08
N THR A 224 8.19 9.55 -7.62
CA THR A 224 7.17 8.88 -8.44
C THR A 224 6.81 7.55 -7.76
N ILE A 225 5.52 7.30 -7.61
CA ILE A 225 4.94 6.02 -7.19
C ILE A 225 4.17 5.47 -8.39
N SER A 226 4.60 4.33 -8.94
CA SER A 226 4.01 3.77 -10.15
C SER A 226 3.70 2.28 -10.07
N ASN A 227 2.66 1.86 -10.79
CA ASN A 227 2.32 0.45 -11.03
C ASN A 227 2.23 -0.41 -9.74
N SER A 228 1.95 0.23 -8.60
CA SER A 228 2.07 -0.39 -7.28
C SER A 228 0.70 -0.76 -6.70
N ASP A 229 0.68 -1.81 -5.88
CA ASP A 229 -0.50 -2.33 -5.21
C ASP A 229 -0.51 -1.93 -3.72
N PHE A 230 -1.46 -1.08 -3.34
CA PHE A 230 -1.69 -0.64 -1.97
C PHE A 230 -2.97 -1.29 -1.45
N ASP A 231 -2.77 -2.43 -0.80
CA ASP A 231 -3.81 -3.36 -0.36
C ASP A 231 -4.17 -3.09 1.10
N GLY A 232 -5.29 -2.39 1.28
CA GLY A 232 -5.82 -2.00 2.59
C GLY A 232 -6.69 -3.06 3.26
N ASN A 233 -6.89 -4.24 2.65
CA ASN A 233 -7.66 -5.30 3.30
C ASN A 233 -6.95 -5.76 4.59
N THR A 234 -7.66 -5.69 5.71
CA THR A 234 -7.09 -5.98 7.04
C THR A 234 -8.14 -6.58 7.97
N GLU A 235 -7.70 -7.38 8.95
CA GLU A 235 -8.58 -7.81 10.04
C GLU A 235 -8.78 -6.68 11.07
N TYR A 236 -7.80 -5.79 11.20
CA TYR A 236 -7.77 -4.70 12.17
C TYR A 236 -7.82 -3.36 11.45
N SER A 237 -8.92 -2.62 11.56
CA SER A 237 -9.04 -1.28 11.00
C SER A 237 -9.56 -0.26 12.01
N ALA A 238 -9.16 1.00 11.84
CA ALA A 238 -9.68 2.13 12.62
C ALA A 238 -11.23 2.27 12.50
N THR A 239 -11.80 1.76 11.40
CA THR A 239 -13.23 1.82 11.05
C THR A 239 -14.01 0.54 11.39
N CYS A 240 -13.34 -0.52 11.89
CA CYS A 240 -13.90 -1.85 12.11
C CYS A 240 -14.71 -2.41 10.93
N ASP A 241 -14.24 -2.26 9.69
CA ASP A 241 -14.96 -2.71 8.49
C ASP A 241 -14.02 -3.41 7.49
N GLY A 242 -12.80 -3.72 7.93
CA GLY A 242 -11.78 -4.39 7.11
C GLY A 242 -11.00 -3.48 6.18
N HIS A 243 -11.24 -2.16 6.22
CA HIS A 243 -10.61 -1.20 5.32
C HIS A 243 -9.57 -0.33 6.02
N HIS A 244 -8.35 -0.30 5.52
CA HIS A 244 -7.24 0.45 6.13
C HIS A 244 -7.39 1.97 5.96
N TYR A 245 -7.25 2.72 7.06
CA TYR A 245 -7.42 4.19 7.05
C TYR A 245 -6.11 4.95 6.76
N TRP A 246 -4.96 4.34 7.08
CA TRP A 246 -3.67 5.03 7.11
C TRP A 246 -2.88 4.75 5.83
N THR A 247 -3.34 5.22 4.68
CA THR A 247 -2.74 4.86 3.39
C THR A 247 -1.52 5.74 3.05
N PHE A 248 -1.76 6.97 2.60
CA PHE A 248 -0.72 7.92 2.21
C PHE A 248 -0.81 9.21 3.02
N LEU A 249 0.33 9.68 3.52
CA LEU A 249 0.44 10.95 4.21
C LEU A 249 1.54 11.79 3.59
N PHE A 250 1.16 12.76 2.75
CA PHE A 250 2.09 13.64 2.06
C PHE A 250 2.17 15.01 2.72
N TYR A 251 3.18 15.18 3.56
CA TYR A 251 3.60 16.45 4.16
C TYR A 251 5.01 16.84 3.70
N GLY A 252 5.46 18.00 4.16
CA GLY A 252 6.83 18.48 4.00
C GLY A 252 6.90 19.88 3.42
N LYS A 253 7.96 20.63 3.80
CA LYS A 253 8.24 21.99 3.32
C LYS A 253 8.20 22.09 1.80
N ASN A 254 8.79 21.12 1.10
CA ASN A 254 8.69 21.00 -0.36
C ASN A 254 8.56 19.53 -0.75
N THR A 255 7.37 19.14 -1.19
CA THR A 255 7.05 17.77 -1.59
C THR A 255 6.44 17.74 -2.98
N GLY A 256 6.98 16.90 -3.87
CA GLY A 256 6.51 16.69 -5.24
C GLY A 256 6.34 15.21 -5.53
N VAL A 257 5.11 14.78 -5.83
CA VAL A 257 4.76 13.36 -6.02
C VAL A 257 4.00 13.15 -7.33
N SER A 258 4.41 12.18 -8.14
CA SER A 258 3.58 11.59 -9.20
C SER A 258 3.07 10.23 -8.76
N MET A 259 1.75 10.04 -8.71
CA MET A 259 1.09 8.73 -8.51
C MET A 259 0.52 8.28 -9.85
N LEU A 260 1.13 7.25 -10.45
CA LEU A 260 0.85 6.82 -11.82
C LEU A 260 0.46 5.35 -11.87
N ASN A 261 -0.69 5.00 -12.42
CA ASN A 261 -1.09 3.59 -12.65
C ASN A 261 -1.10 2.70 -11.39
N ASN A 262 -1.30 3.26 -10.19
CA ASN A 262 -1.36 2.46 -8.98
C ASN A 262 -2.74 1.80 -8.80
N TYR A 263 -2.80 0.74 -8.02
CA TYR A 263 -4.04 0.20 -7.48
C TYR A 263 -4.09 0.46 -5.98
N VAL A 264 -5.09 1.22 -5.55
CA VAL A 264 -5.29 1.57 -4.15
C VAL A 264 -6.65 1.05 -3.76
N HIS A 265 -6.70 0.06 -2.88
CA HIS A 265 -7.96 -0.64 -2.62
C HIS A 265 -8.14 -1.13 -1.19
N GLY A 266 -9.40 -1.37 -0.80
CA GLY A 266 -9.72 -1.81 0.55
C GLY A 266 -9.35 -0.74 1.59
N THR A 267 -9.57 0.54 1.30
CA THR A 267 -9.16 1.66 2.16
C THR A 267 -10.36 2.42 2.73
N SER A 268 -10.16 3.22 3.78
CA SER A 268 -11.24 4.03 4.38
C SER A 268 -10.87 5.49 4.61
N GLY A 269 -9.62 5.87 4.32
CA GLY A 269 -9.13 7.23 4.50
C GLY A 269 -7.74 7.44 3.92
N ARG A 270 -7.32 8.70 3.89
CA ARG A 270 -5.97 9.14 3.51
C ARG A 270 -5.43 8.46 2.25
N SER A 271 -6.25 8.37 1.21
CA SER A 271 -5.89 7.74 -0.06
C SER A 271 -5.89 8.73 -1.23
N PRO A 272 -5.11 9.85 -1.21
CA PRO A 272 -4.11 10.28 -0.22
C PRO A 272 -4.53 11.45 0.71
N LYS A 273 -3.82 11.67 1.84
CA LYS A 273 -3.82 12.96 2.57
C LYS A 273 -2.67 13.86 2.12
N ILE A 274 -2.95 15.13 1.81
CA ILE A 274 -2.00 16.05 1.15
C ILE A 274 -2.02 17.42 1.83
N GLY A 275 -0.85 17.85 2.31
CA GLY A 275 -0.66 19.15 2.95
C GLY A 275 -1.45 19.32 4.25
N GLY A 276 -1.37 20.51 4.82
CA GLY A 276 -2.07 20.87 6.05
C GLY A 276 -1.21 21.61 7.07
N ASN A 277 0.13 21.58 6.95
CA ASN A 277 0.99 22.34 7.85
C ASN A 277 1.34 23.72 7.27
N PRO A 278 1.64 24.71 8.14
CA PRO A 278 2.15 26.01 7.71
C PRO A 278 3.49 25.87 6.97
N ASN A 279 3.74 26.76 6.01
CA ASN A 279 5.00 26.85 5.26
C ASN A 279 5.36 25.56 4.48
N GLU A 280 4.35 24.78 4.08
CA GLU A 280 4.51 23.65 3.18
C GLU A 280 4.19 24.04 1.75
N ARG A 281 4.67 23.22 0.81
CA ARG A 281 4.19 23.19 -0.57
C ARG A 281 4.20 21.74 -1.03
N VAL A 282 3.02 21.13 -1.08
CA VAL A 282 2.86 19.72 -1.47
C VAL A 282 2.12 19.66 -2.80
N VAL A 283 2.82 19.27 -3.87
CA VAL A 283 2.24 19.10 -5.20
C VAL A 283 2.15 17.61 -5.52
N VAL A 284 0.96 17.17 -5.89
CA VAL A 284 0.70 15.77 -6.25
C VAL A 284 0.03 15.70 -7.62
N HIS A 285 0.67 15.02 -8.56
CA HIS A 285 0.07 14.65 -9.82
C HIS A 285 -0.43 13.20 -9.73
N VAL A 286 -1.69 13.00 -10.05
CA VAL A 286 -2.39 11.73 -9.84
C VAL A 286 -3.04 11.32 -11.14
N ALA A 287 -2.40 10.40 -11.86
CA ALA A 287 -2.83 9.99 -13.19
C ALA A 287 -3.01 8.49 -13.35
N ASN A 288 -4.10 8.09 -14.01
CA ASN A 288 -4.36 6.72 -14.44
C ASN A 288 -4.35 5.66 -13.32
N ASN A 289 -4.56 6.03 -12.06
CA ASN A 289 -4.64 5.04 -10.98
C ASN A 289 -6.08 4.51 -10.85
N TYR A 290 -6.20 3.35 -10.20
CA TYR A 290 -7.47 2.71 -9.87
C TYR A 290 -7.68 2.76 -8.35
N TRP A 291 -8.74 3.44 -7.91
CA TRP A 291 -9.24 3.39 -6.53
C TRP A 291 -10.40 2.41 -6.47
N GLY A 292 -10.26 1.35 -5.68
CA GLY A 292 -11.29 0.33 -5.54
C GLY A 292 -11.73 0.16 -4.09
N ASN A 293 -13.03 -0.05 -3.87
CA ASN A 293 -13.56 -0.49 -2.57
C ASN A 293 -13.08 0.38 -1.41
N ASN A 294 -13.63 1.59 -1.32
CA ASN A 294 -13.35 2.52 -0.23
C ASN A 294 -14.65 2.94 0.49
N THR A 295 -14.76 2.55 1.76
CA THR A 295 -15.97 2.76 2.59
C THR A 295 -16.06 4.13 3.25
N GLY A 296 -14.98 4.92 3.19
CA GLY A 296 -14.87 6.25 3.78
C GLY A 296 -14.58 7.28 2.70
N HIS A 297 -13.35 7.79 2.67
CA HIS A 297 -12.92 8.76 1.68
C HIS A 297 -11.52 8.47 1.13
N SER A 298 -11.22 9.06 -0.02
CA SER A 298 -9.89 9.00 -0.65
C SER A 298 -9.07 10.25 -0.36
N PHE A 299 -9.26 11.32 -1.12
CA PHE A 299 -8.43 12.53 -1.04
C PHE A 299 -8.81 13.37 0.17
N GLU A 300 -7.84 13.64 1.05
CA GLU A 300 -7.94 14.66 2.11
C GLU A 300 -6.97 15.81 1.81
N LEU A 301 -7.48 17.00 1.53
CA LEU A 301 -6.65 18.17 1.26
C LEU A 301 -6.58 19.08 2.48
N GLY A 302 -5.37 19.37 2.94
CA GLY A 302 -5.09 20.46 3.86
C GLY A 302 -4.59 21.69 3.12
N ALA A 303 -4.40 22.79 3.86
CA ALA A 303 -3.74 23.99 3.34
C ALA A 303 -2.39 23.63 2.67
N ASN A 304 -2.04 24.36 1.61
CA ASN A 304 -0.80 24.14 0.84
C ASN A 304 -0.68 22.80 0.08
N GLY A 305 -1.77 22.02 -0.02
CA GLY A 305 -1.88 20.88 -0.93
C GLY A 305 -2.41 21.28 -2.31
N TYR A 306 -1.73 20.85 -3.38
CA TYR A 306 -2.08 21.16 -4.78
C TYR A 306 -2.09 19.89 -5.63
N VAL A 307 -3.22 19.61 -6.28
CA VAL A 307 -3.44 18.32 -6.95
C VAL A 307 -3.98 18.47 -8.36
N LEU A 308 -3.42 17.70 -9.30
CA LEU A 308 -4.04 17.41 -10.60
C LEU A 308 -4.42 15.93 -10.61
N ALA A 309 -5.70 15.64 -10.71
CA ALA A 309 -6.23 14.29 -10.86
C ALA A 309 -6.82 14.12 -12.27
N GLU A 310 -6.20 13.27 -13.10
CA GLU A 310 -6.62 13.02 -14.49
C GLU A 310 -6.59 11.53 -14.84
N GLY A 311 -7.53 11.06 -15.66
CA GLY A 311 -7.56 9.69 -16.17
C GLY A 311 -7.75 8.59 -15.11
N ASN A 312 -8.11 8.94 -13.88
CA ASN A 312 -8.25 7.99 -12.79
C ASN A 312 -9.58 7.24 -12.86
N TYR A 313 -9.61 6.01 -12.34
CA TYR A 313 -10.81 5.20 -12.23
C TYR A 313 -11.18 5.02 -10.76
N PHE A 314 -12.36 5.47 -10.36
CA PHE A 314 -12.91 5.28 -9.02
C PHE A 314 -14.04 4.27 -9.07
N ASP A 315 -13.90 3.20 -8.31
CA ASP A 315 -14.86 2.11 -8.22
C ASP A 315 -15.23 1.87 -6.76
N ASN A 316 -16.52 1.98 -6.45
CA ASN A 316 -17.06 1.83 -5.10
C ASN A 316 -16.29 2.66 -4.05
N THR A 317 -15.98 3.93 -4.38
CA THR A 317 -15.35 4.88 -3.48
C THR A 317 -16.40 5.83 -2.94
N LYS A 318 -16.75 5.73 -1.65
CA LYS A 318 -17.85 6.48 -1.04
C LYS A 318 -17.66 7.99 -1.17
N GLN A 319 -16.47 8.51 -0.86
CA GLN A 319 -16.13 9.92 -1.04
C GLN A 319 -14.76 10.07 -1.71
N PRO A 320 -14.69 10.22 -3.05
CA PRO A 320 -13.41 10.45 -3.72
C PRO A 320 -12.67 11.66 -3.16
N LEU A 321 -13.37 12.75 -2.83
CA LEU A 321 -12.81 13.91 -2.14
C LEU A 321 -13.53 14.13 -0.81
N PHE A 322 -12.80 14.08 0.30
CA PHE A 322 -13.33 14.38 1.63
C PHE A 322 -13.79 15.84 1.71
N ALA A 323 -14.92 16.10 2.37
CA ALA A 323 -15.51 17.43 2.48
C ALA A 323 -14.58 18.43 3.21
N GLY A 324 -14.59 19.69 2.77
CA GLY A 324 -13.77 20.76 3.35
C GLY A 324 -13.51 21.90 2.38
N SER A 325 -12.84 22.94 2.86
CA SER A 325 -12.51 24.15 2.10
C SER A 325 -11.02 24.25 1.73
N ASP A 326 -10.17 23.52 2.43
CA ASP A 326 -8.72 23.65 2.32
C ASP A 326 -8.14 22.97 1.08
N GLY A 327 -6.96 23.46 0.69
CA GLY A 327 -6.17 22.94 -0.42
C GLY A 327 -6.74 23.27 -1.80
N SER A 328 -6.13 22.69 -2.83
CA SER A 328 -6.53 22.90 -4.21
C SER A 328 -6.38 21.61 -5.01
N LEU A 329 -7.44 21.18 -5.66
CA LEU A 329 -7.48 20.02 -6.54
C LEU A 329 -8.27 20.36 -7.80
N TYR A 330 -7.65 20.09 -8.95
CA TYR A 330 -8.36 20.02 -10.22
C TYR A 330 -8.68 18.56 -10.53
N ALA A 331 -9.97 18.22 -10.54
CA ALA A 331 -10.48 16.93 -10.98
C ALA A 331 -10.84 17.07 -12.45
N ALA A 332 -10.02 16.50 -13.33
CA ALA A 332 -10.27 16.57 -14.76
C ALA A 332 -11.61 15.89 -15.12
N THR A 333 -12.38 16.57 -15.95
CA THR A 333 -13.64 16.10 -16.53
C THR A 333 -13.53 16.13 -18.05
N ASN A 334 -14.63 15.91 -18.77
CA ASN A 334 -14.66 16.11 -20.23
C ASN A 334 -14.55 17.59 -20.64
N SER A 335 -14.61 18.53 -19.70
CA SER A 335 -14.32 19.94 -19.94
C SER A 335 -12.81 20.19 -19.89
N ASP A 336 -12.25 20.74 -20.97
CA ASP A 336 -10.81 20.97 -21.09
C ASP A 336 -10.40 22.36 -20.57
N GLU A 337 -10.15 22.46 -19.25
CA GLU A 337 -9.46 23.62 -18.69
C GLU A 337 -7.93 23.50 -18.78
N CYS A 338 -7.41 22.28 -18.89
CA CYS A 338 -5.97 22.03 -18.87
C CYS A 338 -5.27 22.63 -20.08
N SER A 339 -5.88 22.67 -21.26
CA SER A 339 -5.26 23.29 -22.45
C SER A 339 -4.91 24.76 -22.21
N LYS A 340 -5.77 25.50 -21.50
CA LYS A 340 -5.54 26.91 -21.16
C LYS A 340 -4.37 27.11 -20.19
N TYR A 341 -4.25 26.24 -19.18
CA TYR A 341 -3.26 26.41 -18.11
C TYR A 341 -1.94 25.70 -18.41
N LEU A 342 -2.02 24.46 -18.90
CA LEU A 342 -0.91 23.52 -19.06
C LEU A 342 -0.47 23.38 -20.53
N GLY A 343 -1.25 23.86 -21.50
CA GLY A 343 -0.93 23.70 -22.93
C GLY A 343 -1.19 22.30 -23.48
N ARG A 344 -1.90 21.45 -22.73
CA ARG A 344 -2.39 20.12 -23.14
C ARG A 344 -3.72 19.82 -22.49
N SER A 345 -4.53 18.97 -23.12
CA SER A 345 -5.73 18.42 -22.50
C SER A 345 -5.38 17.48 -21.34
N CYS A 346 -6.29 17.37 -20.38
CA CYS A 346 -6.26 16.35 -19.33
C CYS A 346 -7.27 15.24 -19.65
N ALA A 347 -6.95 14.00 -19.26
CA ALA A 347 -7.89 12.89 -19.36
C ALA A 347 -8.95 12.99 -18.25
N ALA A 348 -10.22 12.77 -18.59
CA ALA A 348 -11.30 12.78 -17.60
C ALA A 348 -11.19 11.61 -16.61
N ASN A 349 -11.56 11.84 -15.35
CA ASN A 349 -11.70 10.75 -14.37
C ASN A 349 -13.02 10.00 -14.60
N THR A 350 -13.01 8.69 -14.34
CA THR A 350 -14.18 7.81 -14.43
C THR A 350 -14.63 7.39 -13.05
N LEU A 351 -15.94 7.38 -12.81
CA LEU A 351 -16.54 7.01 -11.54
C LEU A 351 -17.61 5.95 -11.75
N VAL A 352 -17.52 4.85 -11.01
CA VAL A 352 -18.49 3.74 -10.98
C VAL A 352 -18.83 3.43 -9.53
N GLY A 353 -20.13 3.42 -9.21
CA GLY A 353 -20.59 3.16 -7.83
C GLY A 353 -19.99 4.08 -6.75
N SER A 354 -19.51 5.26 -7.14
CA SER A 354 -18.71 6.15 -6.29
C SER A 354 -19.43 7.48 -6.04
N GLY A 355 -19.05 8.17 -4.96
CA GLY A 355 -19.51 9.54 -4.68
C GLY A 355 -18.99 10.55 -5.70
N SER A 356 -19.40 11.81 -5.60
CA SER A 356 -18.95 12.86 -6.53
C SER A 356 -17.45 13.16 -6.39
N PHE A 357 -16.80 13.47 -7.51
CA PHE A 357 -15.42 13.96 -7.54
C PHE A 357 -15.34 15.25 -8.35
N GLN A 358 -15.29 16.38 -7.64
CA GLN A 358 -15.31 17.71 -8.22
C GLN A 358 -14.06 18.49 -7.82
N SER A 359 -13.66 19.44 -8.67
CA SER A 359 -12.56 20.34 -8.39
C SER A 359 -12.85 21.19 -7.14
N ARG A 360 -11.81 21.39 -6.32
CA ARG A 360 -11.78 22.37 -5.22
C ARG A 360 -10.69 23.37 -5.54
N ASN A 361 -11.01 24.65 -5.72
CA ASN A 361 -10.01 25.65 -6.08
C ASN A 361 -9.18 25.24 -7.33
N GLY A 362 -9.83 24.63 -8.32
CA GLY A 362 -9.17 23.97 -9.46
C GLY A 362 -8.24 24.89 -10.27
N GLY A 363 -8.64 26.14 -10.50
CA GLY A 363 -7.79 27.13 -11.17
C GLY A 363 -6.50 27.44 -10.39
N ASN A 364 -6.52 27.39 -9.06
CA ASN A 364 -5.31 27.54 -8.24
C ASN A 364 -4.42 26.29 -8.35
N ALA A 365 -5.01 25.10 -8.33
CA ALA A 365 -4.28 23.85 -8.55
C ALA A 365 -3.53 23.87 -9.89
N LEU A 366 -4.22 24.21 -10.99
CA LEU A 366 -3.64 24.28 -12.32
C LEU A 366 -2.55 25.35 -12.45
N LYS A 367 -2.72 26.53 -11.83
CA LYS A 367 -1.68 27.57 -11.79
C LYS A 367 -0.40 27.08 -11.11
N THR A 368 -0.53 26.40 -9.97
CA THR A 368 0.63 25.84 -9.25
C THR A 368 1.30 24.73 -10.07
N ILE A 369 0.51 23.87 -10.72
CA ILE A 369 0.99 22.71 -11.47
C ILE A 369 1.68 23.11 -12.77
N LYS A 370 1.29 24.23 -13.38
CA LYS A 370 2.00 24.82 -14.53
C LYS A 370 3.51 25.03 -14.25
N GLY A 371 3.88 25.28 -12.99
CA GLY A 371 5.27 25.41 -12.56
C GLY A 371 6.05 24.10 -12.42
N VAL A 372 5.42 22.94 -12.66
CA VAL A 372 6.04 21.61 -12.51
C VAL A 372 6.11 20.94 -13.88
N SER A 373 7.21 21.16 -14.59
CA SER A 373 7.41 20.73 -15.99
C SER A 373 7.20 19.24 -16.22
N ALA A 374 7.63 18.39 -15.27
CA ALA A 374 7.43 16.94 -15.35
C ALA A 374 5.95 16.54 -15.42
N VAL A 375 5.07 17.30 -14.77
CA VAL A 375 3.61 17.06 -14.79
C VAL A 375 2.98 17.64 -16.05
N VAL A 376 3.42 18.83 -16.46
CA VAL A 376 2.97 19.47 -17.70
C VAL A 376 3.28 18.60 -18.92
N ASN A 377 4.46 17.99 -18.96
CA ASN A 377 4.90 17.17 -20.09
C ASN A 377 4.41 15.71 -20.01
N TYR A 378 3.76 15.31 -18.91
CA TYR A 378 3.20 13.97 -18.79
C TYR A 378 2.04 13.80 -19.77
N LYS A 379 2.07 12.71 -20.54
CA LYS A 379 0.99 12.30 -21.43
C LYS A 379 0.37 11.04 -20.82
N PRO A 380 -0.87 11.10 -20.29
CA PRO A 380 -1.57 9.91 -19.89
C PRO A 380 -1.69 8.98 -21.10
N ASP A 381 -1.41 7.70 -20.91
CA ASP A 381 -1.65 6.71 -21.96
C ASP A 381 -3.17 6.62 -22.17
N THR A 382 -3.65 7.15 -23.30
CA THR A 382 -5.07 7.15 -23.68
C THR A 382 -5.42 5.97 -24.59
N SER A 383 -4.58 4.92 -24.61
CA SER A 383 -4.85 3.72 -25.42
C SER A 383 -6.12 2.99 -24.95
N ASN A 384 -7.20 3.24 -25.69
CA ASN A 384 -8.41 2.44 -25.91
C ASN A 384 -9.41 2.22 -24.76
N THR A 385 -10.24 3.24 -24.51
CA THR A 385 -11.68 3.05 -24.23
C THR A 385 -12.53 3.36 -25.47
N LYS A 386 -12.07 2.92 -26.66
CA LYS A 386 -12.97 2.74 -27.81
C LYS A 386 -13.51 1.31 -27.77
N SER A 387 -14.69 1.14 -27.20
CA SER A 387 -15.55 0.02 -27.56
C SER A 387 -15.89 0.17 -29.04
N ASP A 388 -15.22 -0.57 -29.91
CA ASP A 388 -15.45 -0.54 -31.35
C ASP A 388 -16.77 -1.29 -31.68
N PRO A 389 -17.84 -0.64 -32.17
CA PRO A 389 -19.15 -1.28 -32.32
C PRO A 389 -19.29 -2.16 -33.58
N LYS A 390 -18.20 -2.48 -34.28
CA LYS A 390 -18.26 -3.13 -35.60
C LYS A 390 -17.29 -4.29 -35.75
N GLN A 391 -17.61 -5.42 -35.12
CA GLN A 391 -17.35 -6.72 -35.72
C GLN A 391 -18.53 -7.67 -35.48
N GLN A 392 -19.55 -7.53 -36.33
CA GLN A 392 -20.49 -8.61 -36.61
C GLN A 392 -20.52 -8.86 -38.13
N GLN A 393 -20.51 -10.15 -38.46
CA GLN A 393 -20.80 -10.80 -39.76
C GLN A 393 -19.64 -11.03 -40.73
N LYS A 394 -19.03 -12.23 -40.70
CA LYS A 394 -19.42 -13.38 -41.55
C LYS A 394 -18.60 -14.65 -41.20
N PRO A 395 -19.05 -15.87 -41.61
CA PRO A 395 -19.07 -17.05 -40.76
C PRO A 395 -17.90 -18.01 -40.99
N SER A 396 -17.39 -18.62 -39.92
CA SER A 396 -16.57 -19.83 -40.00
C SER A 396 -17.29 -21.01 -39.33
N LYS A 397 -17.33 -22.11 -40.07
CA LYS A 397 -17.92 -23.39 -39.68
C LYS A 397 -17.07 -24.08 -38.61
N SER A 398 -17.74 -24.89 -37.79
CA SER A 398 -17.21 -26.04 -37.04
C SER A 398 -16.28 -25.75 -35.84
N ASN A 399 -16.81 -25.85 -34.62
CA ASN A 399 -16.12 -26.44 -33.45
C ASN A 399 -17.12 -26.67 -32.30
N GLY A 400 -17.93 -27.74 -32.42
CA GLY A 400 -18.90 -28.16 -31.40
C GLY A 400 -18.36 -29.06 -30.29
N SER A 401 -17.10 -29.51 -30.36
CA SER A 401 -16.62 -30.61 -29.50
C SER A 401 -15.94 -30.18 -28.19
N LYS A 402 -15.55 -28.91 -27.99
CA LYS A 402 -14.74 -28.49 -26.82
C LYS A 402 -15.53 -27.98 -25.62
N LYS A 403 -16.81 -27.65 -25.76
CA LYS A 403 -17.65 -27.17 -24.64
C LYS A 403 -18.23 -28.31 -23.80
N GLU A 404 -18.48 -29.47 -24.41
CA GLU A 404 -19.03 -30.63 -23.70
C GLU A 404 -17.98 -31.33 -22.83
N GLU A 405 -16.72 -31.40 -23.28
CA GLU A 405 -15.61 -31.92 -22.45
C GLU A 405 -15.31 -31.05 -21.22
N GLN A 406 -15.40 -29.72 -21.35
CA GLN A 406 -15.21 -28.81 -20.21
C GLN A 406 -16.34 -28.91 -19.18
N GLN A 407 -17.59 -29.11 -19.61
CA GLN A 407 -18.71 -29.32 -18.69
C GLN A 407 -18.65 -30.68 -17.98
N GLN A 408 -18.22 -31.75 -18.67
CA GLN A 408 -18.04 -33.06 -18.05
C GLN A 408 -16.88 -33.08 -17.04
N GLN A 409 -15.77 -32.39 -17.31
CA GLN A 409 -14.68 -32.27 -16.33
C GLN A 409 -15.08 -31.47 -15.09
N GLN A 410 -15.89 -30.42 -15.24
CA GLN A 410 -16.42 -29.67 -14.09
C GLN A 410 -17.37 -30.50 -13.23
N GLN A 411 -18.23 -31.32 -13.84
CA GLN A 411 -19.11 -32.23 -13.10
C GLN A 411 -18.35 -33.33 -12.36
N GLN A 412 -17.30 -33.91 -12.96
CA GLN A 412 -16.46 -34.90 -12.29
C GLN A 412 -15.70 -34.32 -11.09
N GLN A 413 -15.19 -33.09 -11.20
CA GLN A 413 -14.53 -32.42 -10.06
C GLN A 413 -15.50 -32.12 -8.91
N GLN A 414 -16.75 -31.73 -9.20
CA GLN A 414 -17.77 -31.55 -8.15
C GLN A 414 -18.14 -32.85 -7.44
N GLN A 415 -18.24 -33.97 -8.17
CA GLN A 415 -18.51 -35.28 -7.56
C GLN A 415 -17.35 -35.75 -6.67
N GLN A 416 -16.10 -35.53 -7.07
CA GLN A 416 -14.94 -35.88 -6.22
C GLN A 416 -14.89 -35.04 -4.93
N GLN A 417 -15.22 -33.75 -4.99
CA GLN A 417 -15.28 -32.91 -3.78
C GLN A 417 -16.38 -33.36 -2.81
N GLN A 418 -17.56 -33.77 -3.31
CA GLN A 418 -18.62 -34.29 -2.45
C GLN A 418 -18.23 -35.61 -1.77
N GLN A 419 -17.54 -36.52 -2.46
CA GLN A 419 -17.05 -37.76 -1.87
C GLN A 419 -15.98 -37.51 -0.77
N GLN A 420 -15.07 -36.55 -0.99
CA GLN A 420 -14.08 -36.19 0.05
C GLN A 420 -14.73 -35.57 1.30
N GLN A 421 -15.77 -34.74 1.14
CA GLN A 421 -16.51 -34.20 2.29
C GLN A 421 -17.24 -35.29 3.08
N GLN A 422 -17.85 -36.28 2.41
CA GLN A 422 -18.49 -37.40 3.09
C GLN A 422 -17.48 -38.28 3.86
N GLN A 423 -16.28 -38.52 3.30
CA GLN A 423 -15.24 -39.25 4.01
C GLN A 423 -14.71 -38.49 5.25
N GLN A 424 -14.55 -37.16 5.16
CA GLN A 424 -14.17 -36.35 6.32
C GLN A 424 -15.23 -36.36 7.43
N GLN A 425 -16.51 -36.33 7.08
CA GLN A 425 -17.59 -36.42 8.08
C GLN A 425 -17.63 -37.79 8.77
N GLN A 426 -17.40 -38.88 8.03
CA GLN A 426 -17.30 -40.22 8.62
C GLN A 426 -16.09 -40.36 9.56
N GLN A 427 -14.93 -39.78 9.21
CA GLN A 427 -13.76 -39.77 10.09
C GLN A 427 -13.99 -38.95 11.37
N GLN A 428 -14.71 -37.82 11.29
CA GLN A 428 -15.06 -37.04 12.48
C GLN A 428 -16.04 -37.77 13.41
N GLN A 429 -16.98 -38.54 12.87
CA GLN A 429 -17.90 -39.35 13.68
C GLN A 429 -17.18 -40.50 14.39
N GLN A 430 -16.19 -41.13 13.76
CA GLN A 430 -15.39 -42.18 14.39
C GLN A 430 -14.49 -41.65 15.52
N GLN A 431 -13.98 -40.41 15.41
CA GLN A 431 -13.18 -39.78 16.47
C GLN A 431 -14.00 -39.37 17.71
N GLN A 432 -15.32 -39.19 17.59
CA GLN A 432 -16.18 -38.88 18.74
C GLN A 432 -16.57 -40.11 19.57
N GLN A 433 -16.42 -41.33 19.04
CA GLN A 433 -16.72 -42.58 19.77
C GLN A 433 -15.53 -43.11 20.60
N GLN A 434 -14.35 -42.50 20.52
CA GLN A 434 -13.18 -42.86 21.33
C GLN A 434 -12.76 -41.73 22.28
N LYS A 435 -13.48 -41.57 23.39
CA LYS A 435 -12.96 -40.87 24.58
C LYS A 435 -13.27 -41.67 25.85
N PRO A 436 -12.26 -42.09 26.64
CA PRO A 436 -12.51 -42.67 27.96
C PRO A 436 -12.76 -41.57 29.00
N SER A 437 -13.68 -41.85 29.91
CA SER A 437 -13.95 -41.08 31.14
C SER A 437 -12.95 -41.42 32.26
N LYS A 438 -12.49 -40.40 33.02
CA LYS A 438 -12.02 -40.37 34.44
C LYS A 438 -10.99 -39.22 34.60
N SER A 439 -10.76 -38.54 35.72
CA SER A 439 -11.39 -38.37 37.05
C SER A 439 -10.72 -37.16 37.74
N LYS A 440 -11.34 -36.65 38.81
CA LYS A 440 -10.96 -35.48 39.64
C LYS A 440 -9.63 -35.62 40.43
N GLY A 441 -9.05 -34.46 40.78
CA GLY A 441 -8.13 -34.23 41.92
C GLY A 441 -6.84 -33.49 41.51
N SER A 442 -6.20 -32.57 42.25
CA SER A 442 -6.48 -31.79 43.46
C SER A 442 -5.40 -30.68 43.54
N LYS A 443 -5.67 -29.66 44.36
CA LYS A 443 -4.93 -28.41 44.68
C LYS A 443 -3.44 -28.56 45.05
N LYS A 444 -2.62 -27.54 44.72
CA LYS A 444 -1.87 -26.59 45.61
C LYS A 444 -0.73 -25.89 44.82
N LYS A 445 -0.73 -24.55 44.75
CA LYS A 445 0.07 -23.56 45.53
C LYS A 445 1.59 -23.67 45.35
N GLU A 446 2.19 -22.63 44.77
CA GLU A 446 3.34 -21.93 45.35
C GLU A 446 3.52 -20.52 44.76
N GLN A 447 3.94 -19.60 45.63
CA GLN A 447 4.23 -18.18 45.44
C GLN A 447 5.70 -17.94 45.83
N GLN A 448 6.20 -16.74 45.48
CA GLN A 448 7.44 -16.06 45.93
C GLN A 448 8.68 -16.32 45.06
N GLN A 449 9.59 -15.37 44.82
CA GLN A 449 9.73 -13.96 45.19
C GLN A 449 10.77 -13.30 44.26
N GLN A 450 10.76 -11.97 44.30
CA GLN A 450 11.67 -11.01 43.68
C GLN A 450 13.17 -11.30 43.86
N GLN A 451 14.00 -10.83 42.92
CA GLN A 451 15.03 -9.83 43.24
C GLN A 451 15.64 -9.16 41.99
N SER A 452 16.03 -7.91 42.21
CA SER A 452 16.56 -6.93 41.26
C SER A 452 18.05 -7.12 40.94
N SER A 453 18.46 -6.66 39.76
CA SER A 453 19.77 -6.00 39.59
C SER A 453 19.68 -4.91 38.50
N LYS A 454 20.14 -3.72 38.86
CA LYS A 454 20.48 -2.61 37.97
C LYS A 454 21.91 -2.83 37.46
N THR A 455 22.16 -2.55 36.18
CA THR A 455 23.15 -1.56 35.67
C THR A 455 23.25 -1.63 34.14
N GLY A 456 23.59 -0.49 33.53
CA GLY A 456 24.20 -0.43 32.19
C GLY A 456 23.35 0.25 31.12
N GLY A 457 23.48 1.57 31.01
CA GLY A 457 22.91 2.35 29.90
C GLY A 457 23.73 2.22 28.61
N SER A 458 23.05 2.48 27.49
CA SER A 458 23.65 3.07 26.30
C SER A 458 22.58 3.87 25.54
N ASP A 459 23.00 5.02 25.04
CA ASP A 459 22.20 6.13 24.55
C ASP A 459 21.27 5.76 23.39
N GLN A 460 19.97 6.04 23.57
CA GLN A 460 19.06 6.27 22.46
C GLN A 460 18.70 7.76 22.44
N GLN A 461 19.30 8.50 21.51
CA GLN A 461 18.75 9.78 21.08
C GLN A 461 17.39 9.55 20.42
N GLN A 462 16.35 9.52 21.25
CA GLN A 462 15.00 9.82 20.80
C GLN A 462 14.97 11.33 20.50
N ILE A 463 14.86 11.68 19.22
CA ILE A 463 14.50 13.03 18.83
C ILE A 463 13.04 13.24 19.24
N GLN A 464 12.86 13.76 20.45
CA GLN A 464 11.68 14.52 20.84
C GLN A 464 11.59 15.76 19.95
N GLN A 465 10.40 16.02 19.42
CA GLN A 465 9.91 17.38 19.30
C GLN A 465 8.38 17.32 19.29
N GLY A 466 7.79 17.92 20.33
CA GLY A 466 6.36 18.22 20.35
C GLY A 466 6.05 19.21 19.24
N GLN A 467 5.22 18.79 18.30
CA GLN A 467 4.47 19.70 17.46
C GLN A 467 3.01 19.27 17.52
N GLN A 468 2.20 20.21 18.00
CA GLN A 468 0.77 20.13 18.13
C GLN A 468 0.17 19.75 16.77
N TRP A 469 -0.40 18.56 16.69
CA TRP A 469 -1.17 18.10 15.53
C TRP A 469 -2.44 18.95 15.45
N GLY A 470 -2.35 20.10 14.77
CA GLY A 470 -3.47 20.99 14.52
C GLY A 470 -4.38 20.42 13.41
N GLY A 471 -5.68 20.38 13.68
CA GLY A 471 -6.72 20.08 12.69
C GLY A 471 -7.63 18.92 13.09
N TRP A 472 -8.49 19.17 14.08
CA TRP A 472 -9.56 18.27 14.53
C TRP A 472 -10.88 18.60 13.81
N MET A 473 -11.62 17.60 13.36
CA MET A 473 -13.08 17.66 13.24
C MET A 473 -13.69 16.30 13.60
N PRO A 474 -14.82 16.27 14.33
CA PRO A 474 -15.48 15.05 14.78
C PRO A 474 -16.14 14.31 13.61
N TYR A 475 -16.08 12.99 13.68
CA TYR A 475 -16.88 12.08 12.86
C TYR A 475 -18.35 12.26 13.24
N GLN A 476 -19.14 12.97 12.43
CA GLN A 476 -20.59 12.92 12.57
C GLN A 476 -21.10 11.69 11.81
N GLY A 477 -21.47 10.66 12.56
CA GLY A 477 -22.25 9.54 12.06
C GLY A 477 -23.63 10.05 11.63
N GLY A 478 -23.79 10.29 10.32
CA GLY A 478 -25.09 10.55 9.72
C GLY A 478 -25.92 9.26 9.71
N SER A 479 -27.12 9.34 10.28
CA SER A 479 -28.16 8.32 10.26
C SER A 479 -28.66 8.04 8.84
N ASP A 480 -28.96 6.76 8.62
CA ASP A 480 -29.51 6.17 7.40
C ASP A 480 -30.84 6.82 6.97
N PRO A 481 -31.05 7.14 5.68
CA PRO A 481 -32.36 7.07 5.08
C PRO A 481 -32.48 5.80 4.25
N SER A 482 -33.40 4.94 4.69
CA SER A 482 -33.99 3.86 3.93
C SER A 482 -34.27 4.27 2.48
N PHE A 483 -33.63 3.60 1.51
CA PHE A 483 -34.07 3.58 0.12
C PHE A 483 -34.19 2.14 -0.36
N GLY A 484 -35.42 1.64 -0.31
CA GLY A 484 -35.83 0.53 -1.15
C GLY A 484 -36.22 1.04 -2.53
N SER A 485 -35.50 0.62 -3.57
CA SER A 485 -36.13 0.17 -4.82
C SER A 485 -35.11 -0.57 -5.68
N GLN A 486 -35.55 -1.69 -6.25
CA GLN A 486 -34.79 -2.60 -7.07
C GLN A 486 -34.31 -1.92 -8.36
N SER A 487 -33.01 -2.01 -8.65
CA SER A 487 -32.49 -1.93 -10.01
C SER A 487 -31.30 -2.88 -10.13
N ARG A 488 -31.55 -4.07 -10.70
CA ARG A 488 -30.48 -4.93 -11.22
C ARG A 488 -29.81 -4.18 -12.37
N ARG A 489 -28.62 -3.63 -12.15
CA ARG A 489 -27.70 -3.23 -13.20
C ARG A 489 -26.31 -3.73 -12.84
N LEU A 490 -25.68 -4.34 -13.84
CA LEU A 490 -24.45 -5.10 -13.81
C LEU A 490 -23.36 -4.38 -13.00
N ALA A 491 -23.10 -4.88 -11.78
CA ALA A 491 -21.81 -4.68 -11.16
C ALA A 491 -20.78 -5.34 -12.09
N VAL A 492 -19.84 -4.56 -12.61
CA VAL A 492 -18.64 -5.13 -13.20
C VAL A 492 -17.96 -5.91 -12.07
N ASP A 493 -17.84 -7.21 -12.23
CA ASP A 493 -17.29 -8.08 -11.19
C ASP A 493 -15.80 -7.77 -11.02
N THR A 494 -15.45 -6.96 -10.02
CA THR A 494 -14.07 -6.61 -9.64
C THR A 494 -13.21 -7.84 -9.32
N ARG A 495 -13.82 -9.00 -9.07
CA ARG A 495 -13.11 -10.28 -9.00
C ARG A 495 -12.35 -10.59 -10.29
N ASN A 496 -12.77 -10.08 -11.46
CA ASN A 496 -12.05 -10.31 -12.71
C ASN A 496 -10.73 -9.53 -12.79
N LEU A 497 -10.62 -8.30 -12.29
CA LEU A 497 -9.36 -7.52 -12.34
C LEU A 497 -8.28 -8.11 -11.41
N GLU A 498 -8.64 -8.42 -10.16
CA GLU A 498 -7.71 -9.08 -9.24
C GLU A 498 -7.34 -10.49 -9.72
N ASN A 499 -8.28 -11.26 -10.28
CA ASN A 499 -7.99 -12.58 -10.82
C ASN A 499 -7.13 -12.49 -12.09
N GLU A 500 -7.40 -11.53 -12.98
CA GLU A 500 -6.57 -11.26 -14.15
C GLU A 500 -5.16 -10.90 -13.71
N TRP A 501 -4.95 -9.97 -12.78
CA TRP A 501 -3.59 -9.65 -12.30
C TRP A 501 -2.91 -10.81 -11.56
N LYS A 502 -3.64 -11.53 -10.69
CA LYS A 502 -3.10 -12.73 -10.02
C LYS A 502 -2.68 -13.81 -11.02
N GLN A 503 -3.36 -13.93 -12.17
CA GLN A 503 -3.07 -14.89 -13.23
C GLN A 503 -2.06 -14.38 -14.27
N THR A 504 -1.88 -13.06 -14.42
CA THR A 504 -1.08 -12.46 -15.50
C THR A 504 0.23 -11.82 -15.07
N THR A 505 0.53 -11.70 -13.77
CA THR A 505 1.82 -11.14 -13.32
C THR A 505 2.60 -12.11 -12.42
N GLY A 506 3.86 -12.36 -12.81
CA GLY A 506 4.87 -13.03 -11.98
C GLY A 506 5.39 -12.18 -10.81
N ASN A 507 4.89 -10.96 -10.62
CA ASN A 507 5.45 -9.88 -9.79
C ASN A 507 4.39 -9.30 -8.82
N PHE A 508 4.78 -8.39 -7.91
CA PHE A 508 3.90 -7.86 -6.84
C PHE A 508 3.02 -6.66 -7.22
N GLY A 509 3.36 -5.91 -8.28
CA GLY A 509 2.59 -4.75 -8.75
C GLY A 509 1.45 -5.09 -9.72
N VAL A 510 0.84 -4.04 -10.26
CA VAL A 510 -0.19 -4.12 -11.32
C VAL A 510 0.48 -4.02 -12.70
N GLY A 511 -0.06 -4.68 -13.73
CA GLY A 511 0.68 -4.97 -14.99
C GLY A 511 1.28 -3.74 -15.70
N LYS A 512 2.26 -3.85 -16.62
CA LYS A 512 3.10 -4.99 -17.03
C LYS A 512 4.53 -4.83 -16.52
N LEU A 513 5.03 -5.90 -15.90
CA LEU A 513 6.36 -6.44 -16.21
C LEU A 513 6.11 -7.88 -16.70
N ASP A 514 5.97 -8.00 -18.02
CA ASP A 514 6.33 -9.13 -18.90
C ASP A 514 6.28 -8.68 -20.37
#